data_AF-A0A523V6L4-F1
#
_entry.id   AF-A0A523V6L4-F1
#
_cell.length_a   1.000
_cell.length_b   1.000
_cell.length_c   1.000
_cell.angle_alpha   90.00
_cell.angle_beta   90.00
_cell.angle_gamma   90.00
#
_symmetry.space_group_name_H-M   'P 1'
#
loop_
_entity.id
_entity.type
_entity.pdbx_description
1 polymer ?
#
loop_
_entity_poly.entity_id
_entity_poly.type
_entity_poly.pdbx_seq_one_letter_code
_entity_poly.pdbx_strand_id
1 'polypeptide(L)'
;MAKIGGGCPGQNTAFLKDFKTNIIPCPKCGHEVEFFVDERKVKCPRCHNNIFKVNPQVIKYEDGELSFSGTDKSCLDWCGGCLNKKDYQDIEENNERIEAKKEDLKKLTVEIDPKDQDVIDFFIEAFKKSINSPKLISDKIFDALSASSPDLFVKARNYYLNFLNN
;
A
#
# COMPACT_ATOMS: atom_id res chain seq x y z
N MET A 1 0.44 20.38 -1.15
CA MET A 1 -0.89 19.98 -0.63
C MET A 1 -1.66 21.22 -0.19
N ALA A 2 -2.87 21.45 -0.72
CA ALA A 2 -3.73 22.54 -0.26
C ALA A 2 -4.25 22.23 1.15
N LYS A 3 -4.09 23.16 2.09
CA LYS A 3 -4.52 22.97 3.49
C LYS A 3 -6.04 22.97 3.55
N ILE A 4 -6.63 21.92 4.11
CA ILE A 4 -8.06 21.88 4.42
C ILE A 4 -8.27 22.88 5.57
N GLY A 5 -8.93 24.01 5.29
CA GLY A 5 -9.22 25.02 6.30
C GLY A 5 -10.18 24.48 7.35
N GLY A 6 -9.66 24.02 8.48
CA GLY A 6 -10.40 23.50 9.62
C GLY A 6 -9.44 23.25 10.79
N GLY A 7 -9.86 23.52 12.02
CA GLY A 7 -9.03 23.31 13.22
C GLY A 7 -8.54 21.86 13.34
N CYS A 8 -7.44 21.65 14.09
CA CYS A 8 -6.82 20.33 14.25
C CYS A 8 -7.85 19.27 14.71
N PRO A 9 -7.94 18.10 14.07
CA PRO A 9 -8.90 17.06 14.47
C PRO A 9 -8.68 16.60 15.92
N GLY A 10 -7.43 16.60 16.39
CA GLY A 10 -7.08 16.27 17.77
C GLY A 10 -7.65 17.24 18.81
N GLN A 11 -8.12 18.42 18.41
CA GLN A 11 -8.84 19.36 19.28
C GLN A 11 -10.36 19.17 19.25
N ASN A 12 -10.88 18.39 18.29
CA ASN A 12 -12.30 18.11 18.19
C ASN A 12 -12.55 16.62 18.44
N THR A 13 -12.96 16.30 19.67
CA THR A 13 -13.24 14.94 20.12
C THR A 13 -14.34 14.23 19.31
N ALA A 14 -15.10 14.95 18.47
CA ALA A 14 -16.03 14.34 17.52
C ALA A 14 -15.34 13.44 16.49
N PHE A 15 -14.07 13.68 16.15
CA PHE A 15 -13.27 12.84 15.25
C PHE A 15 -12.55 11.68 15.97
N LEU A 16 -12.55 11.66 17.30
CA LEU A 16 -11.93 10.61 18.12
C LEU A 16 -12.89 9.45 18.43
N LYS A 17 -14.04 9.36 17.75
CA LYS A 17 -15.08 8.36 18.10
C LYS A 17 -14.74 6.93 17.69
N ASP A 18 -13.81 6.73 16.75
CA ASP A 18 -13.43 5.40 16.25
C ASP A 18 -11.93 5.16 16.44
N PHE A 19 -11.51 4.83 17.67
CA PHE A 19 -10.14 4.36 17.95
C PHE A 19 -9.95 2.93 17.44
N LYS A 20 -9.98 2.74 16.12
CA LYS A 20 -9.64 1.45 15.51
C LYS A 20 -8.16 1.43 15.21
N THR A 21 -7.44 0.49 15.82
CA THR A 21 -6.05 0.26 15.47
C THR A 21 -5.95 -0.76 14.34
N ASN A 22 -5.05 -0.50 13.40
CA ASN A 22 -4.77 -1.38 12.28
C ASN A 22 -3.44 -2.08 12.54
N ILE A 23 -3.43 -3.41 12.49
CA ILE A 23 -2.20 -4.19 12.58
C ILE A 23 -1.64 -4.36 11.17
N ILE A 24 -0.43 -3.86 10.95
CA ILE A 24 0.27 -3.92 9.66
C ILE A 24 1.60 -4.66 9.85
N PRO A 25 1.88 -5.73 9.08
CA PRO A 25 3.16 -6.42 9.16
C PRO A 25 4.29 -5.57 8.57
N CYS A 26 5.42 -5.51 9.28
CA CYS A 26 6.61 -4.80 8.82
C CYS A 26 7.12 -5.43 7.50
N PRO A 27 7.29 -4.66 6.41
CA PRO A 27 7.73 -5.21 5.12
C PRO A 27 9.14 -5.79 5.17
N LYS A 28 9.98 -5.31 6.11
CA LYS A 28 11.38 -5.74 6.23
C LYS A 28 11.54 -7.01 7.06
N CYS A 29 10.82 -7.14 8.18
CA CYS A 29 11.05 -8.23 9.14
C CYS A 29 9.80 -9.06 9.47
N GLY A 30 8.63 -8.70 8.95
CA GLY A 30 7.36 -9.39 9.19
C GLY A 30 6.76 -9.20 10.57
N HIS A 31 7.38 -8.43 11.46
CA HIS A 31 6.81 -8.13 12.78
C HIS A 31 5.54 -7.28 12.64
N GLU A 32 4.47 -7.68 13.31
CA GLU A 32 3.21 -6.96 13.35
C GLU A 32 3.38 -5.64 14.11
N VAL A 33 2.95 -4.54 13.49
CA VAL A 33 3.03 -3.21 14.09
C VAL A 33 1.66 -2.57 14.09
N GLU A 34 1.27 -2.08 15.26
CA GLU A 34 0.02 -1.37 15.46
C GLU A 34 0.13 0.06 14.92
N PHE A 35 -0.90 0.48 14.18
CA PHE A 35 -1.10 1.85 13.74
C PHE A 35 -2.38 2.40 14.35
N PHE A 36 -2.29 3.59 14.94
CA PHE A 36 -3.47 4.37 15.30
C PHE A 36 -4.12 5.00 14.05
N VAL A 37 -5.35 5.49 14.20
CA VAL A 37 -6.13 6.06 13.09
C VAL A 37 -5.42 7.28 12.48
N ASP A 38 -4.78 8.08 13.31
CA ASP A 38 -4.10 9.32 12.96
C ASP A 38 -2.62 9.15 12.60
N GLU A 39 -2.04 7.96 12.85
CA GLU A 39 -0.65 7.68 12.51
C GLU A 39 -0.47 7.42 11.02
N ARG A 40 0.53 8.08 10.42
CA ARG A 40 0.95 7.87 9.03
C ARG A 40 2.24 7.09 8.91
N LYS A 41 3.05 7.11 9.96
CA LYS A 41 4.37 6.48 10.02
C LYS A 41 4.65 6.03 11.44
N VAL A 42 5.12 4.80 11.58
CA VAL A 42 5.60 4.24 12.83
C VAL A 42 6.95 3.58 12.59
N LYS A 43 7.77 3.50 13.63
CA LYS A 43 9.06 2.82 13.56
C LYS A 43 8.89 1.38 14.05
N CYS A 44 9.28 0.40 13.24
CA CYS A 44 9.22 -1.00 13.65
C CYS A 44 10.04 -1.21 14.94
N PRO A 45 9.48 -1.78 16.01
CA PRO A 45 10.22 -1.99 17.25
C PRO A 45 11.32 -3.05 17.11
N ARG A 46 11.18 -3.99 16.16
CA ARG A 46 12.13 -5.08 15.94
C ARG A 46 13.32 -4.71 15.05
N CYS A 47 13.06 -4.11 13.89
CA CYS A 47 14.10 -3.83 12.88
C CYS A 47 14.36 -2.34 12.67
N HIS A 48 13.64 -1.48 13.38
CA HIS A 48 13.79 -0.03 13.35
C HIS A 48 13.54 0.63 11.98
N ASN A 49 12.98 -0.11 11.03
CA ASN A 49 12.55 0.42 9.75
C ASN A 49 11.29 1.26 9.90
N ASN A 50 11.20 2.36 9.16
CA ASN A 50 9.95 3.12 9.05
C ASN A 50 8.92 2.26 8.31
N ILE A 51 7.72 2.18 8.87
CA ILE A 51 6.55 1.57 8.26
C ILE A 51 5.56 2.70 8.05
N PHE A 52 4.96 2.74 6.87
CA PHE A 52 3.99 3.75 6.51
C PHE A 52 2.60 3.11 6.50
N LYS A 53 1.63 3.87 7.00
CA LYS A 53 0.23 3.48 6.90
C LYS A 53 -0.17 3.60 5.45
N VAL A 54 -0.73 2.54 4.92
CA VAL A 54 -1.27 2.52 3.57
C VAL A 54 -2.64 1.93 3.66
N ASN A 55 -3.62 2.62 3.09
CA ASN A 55 -4.96 2.08 3.02
C ASN A 55 -5.00 1.03 1.90
N PRO A 56 -5.28 -0.25 2.20
CA PRO A 56 -5.38 -1.29 1.19
C PRO A 56 -6.74 -1.30 0.47
N GLN A 57 -7.73 -0.53 0.93
CA GLN A 57 -9.05 -0.39 0.28
C GLN A 57 -9.01 0.44 -1.01
N VAL A 58 -7.80 0.72 -1.51
CA VAL A 58 -7.52 1.71 -2.55
C VAL A 58 -7.38 1.04 -3.91
N ILE A 59 -7.91 -0.17 -4.15
CA ILE A 59 -7.85 -0.80 -5.47
C ILE A 59 -9.17 -1.51 -5.75
N LYS A 60 -9.91 -0.99 -6.73
CA LYS A 60 -11.01 -1.71 -7.38
C LYS A 60 -10.63 -1.98 -8.82
N TYR A 61 -10.96 -3.17 -9.28
CA TYR A 61 -10.86 -3.56 -10.68
C TYR A 61 -12.26 -3.83 -11.18
N GLU A 62 -12.77 -2.94 -12.02
CA GLU A 62 -14.13 -3.02 -12.58
C GLU A 62 -14.00 -2.71 -14.08
N ASP A 63 -14.66 -3.50 -14.93
CA ASP A 63 -14.72 -3.33 -16.38
C ASP A 63 -13.36 -3.17 -17.09
N GLY A 64 -12.32 -3.85 -16.58
CA GLY A 64 -10.97 -3.82 -17.15
C GLY A 64 -10.11 -2.65 -16.67
N GLU A 65 -10.62 -1.81 -15.76
CA GLU A 65 -9.92 -0.62 -15.29
C GLU A 65 -9.60 -0.71 -13.78
N LEU A 66 -8.33 -0.41 -13.44
CA LEU A 66 -7.90 -0.24 -12.06
C LEU A 66 -8.22 1.18 -11.57
N SER A 67 -9.17 1.29 -10.64
CA SER A 67 -9.41 2.53 -9.93
C SER A 67 -8.80 2.49 -8.53
N PHE A 68 -8.17 3.60 -8.15
CA PHE A 68 -7.51 3.73 -6.86
C PHE A 68 -8.29 4.67 -5.93
N SER A 69 -9.11 4.13 -5.02
CA SER A 69 -9.97 4.94 -4.15
C SER A 69 -9.30 5.39 -2.85
N GLY A 70 -8.99 6.68 -2.74
CA GLY A 70 -8.84 7.39 -1.47
C GLY A 70 -7.40 7.64 -1.00
N THR A 71 -7.15 8.87 -0.54
CA THR A 71 -6.05 9.20 0.36
C THR A 71 -6.52 8.92 1.78
N ASP A 72 -5.77 8.13 2.55
CA ASP A 72 -6.03 7.89 3.97
C ASP A 72 -5.81 9.19 4.74
N LYS A 73 -6.84 10.05 4.82
CA LYS A 73 -6.69 11.39 5.42
C LYS A 73 -6.30 11.25 6.89
N SER A 74 -5.23 11.92 7.29
CA SER A 74 -4.75 11.95 8.67
C SER A 74 -4.74 13.39 9.19
N CYS A 75 -4.42 13.56 10.47
CA CYS A 75 -4.18 14.86 11.09
C CYS A 75 -3.18 15.72 10.29
N LEU A 76 -2.25 15.10 9.55
CA LEU A 76 -1.26 15.79 8.72
C LEU A 76 -1.86 16.51 7.51
N ASP A 77 -3.00 16.03 6.98
CA ASP A 77 -3.64 16.68 5.85
C ASP A 77 -4.44 17.94 6.28
N TRP A 78 -4.67 18.10 7.59
CA TRP A 78 -5.34 19.27 8.16
C TRP A 78 -4.33 20.28 8.74
N CYS A 79 -3.25 19.82 9.38
CA CYS A 79 -2.22 20.71 9.91
C CYS A 79 -0.79 20.17 9.77
N GLY A 80 0.13 21.07 9.42
CA GLY A 80 1.54 20.79 9.18
C GLY A 80 2.44 20.89 10.44
N GLY A 81 1.85 21.00 11.63
CA GLY A 81 2.54 21.53 12.82
C GLY A 81 3.17 20.50 13.76
N CYS A 82 2.79 19.22 13.65
CA CYS A 82 3.15 18.20 14.64
C CYS A 82 4.32 17.29 14.24
N LEU A 83 4.77 17.37 12.99
CA LEU A 83 5.90 16.59 12.50
C LEU A 83 7.12 17.47 12.24
N ASN A 84 8.31 16.88 12.38
CA ASN A 84 9.53 17.55 11.97
C ASN A 84 9.68 17.48 10.43
N LYS A 85 10.56 18.32 9.88
CA LYS A 85 10.81 18.40 8.43
C LYS A 85 11.18 17.05 7.81
N LYS A 86 11.94 16.22 8.52
CA LYS A 86 12.37 14.90 8.03
C LYS A 86 11.20 13.94 7.91
N ASP A 87 10.25 13.99 8.84
CA ASP A 87 9.07 13.15 8.78
C ASP A 87 8.17 13.51 7.59
N TYR A 88 8.06 14.80 7.23
CA TYR A 88 7.37 15.22 6.01
C TYR A 88 8.03 14.65 4.76
N GLN A 89 9.36 14.75 4.66
CA GLN A 89 10.12 14.22 3.52
C GLN A 89 9.94 12.71 3.39
N ASP A 90 10.10 11.96 4.48
CA ASP A 90 9.89 10.51 4.49
C ASP A 90 8.48 10.11 3.98
N ILE A 91 7.46 10.88 4.35
CA ILE A 91 6.07 10.62 3.93
C ILE A 91 5.85 10.97 2.46
N GLU A 92 6.41 12.08 2.00
CA GLU A 92 6.33 12.52 0.59
C GLU A 92 7.01 11.50 -0.33
N GLU A 93 8.25 11.10 -0.03
CA GLU A 93 8.98 10.07 -0.77
C GLU A 93 8.23 8.72 -0.79
N ASN A 94 7.61 8.35 0.34
CA ASN A 94 6.80 7.13 0.38
C ASN A 94 5.55 7.23 -0.51
N ASN A 95 4.88 8.39 -0.54
CA ASN A 95 3.71 8.59 -1.40
C ASN A 95 4.11 8.50 -2.88
N GLU A 96 5.19 9.17 -3.28
CA GLU A 96 5.72 9.09 -4.65
C GLU A 96 6.03 7.65 -5.06
N ARG A 97 6.68 6.89 -4.17
CA ARG A 97 6.95 5.46 -4.40
C ARG A 97 5.66 4.66 -4.57
N ILE A 98 4.63 4.92 -3.78
CA ILE A 98 3.34 4.23 -3.89
C ILE A 98 2.68 4.57 -5.22
N GLU A 99 2.67 5.83 -5.64
CA GLU A 99 2.10 6.24 -6.93
C GLU A 99 2.84 5.59 -8.10
N ALA A 100 4.18 5.56 -8.10
CA ALA A 100 4.96 4.82 -9.09
C ALA A 100 4.56 3.33 -9.15
N LYS A 101 4.42 2.67 -7.99
CA LYS A 101 3.98 1.27 -7.93
C LYS A 101 2.56 1.08 -8.47
N LYS A 102 1.64 2.02 -8.24
CA LYS A 102 0.28 1.94 -8.79
C LYS A 102 0.31 2.01 -10.32
N GLU A 103 1.13 2.87 -10.89
CA GLU A 103 1.32 2.96 -12.34
C GLU A 103 1.96 1.68 -12.90
N ASP A 104 2.92 1.09 -12.21
CA ASP A 104 3.50 -0.20 -12.59
C ASP A 104 2.46 -1.33 -12.54
N LEU A 105 1.60 -1.36 -11.53
CA LEU A 105 0.49 -2.32 -11.46
C LEU A 105 -0.48 -2.13 -12.64
N LYS A 106 -0.83 -0.89 -13.00
CA LYS A 106 -1.67 -0.59 -14.16
C LYS A 106 -1.07 -1.14 -15.45
N LYS A 107 0.21 -0.87 -15.70
CA LYS A 107 0.91 -1.38 -16.89
C LYS A 107 0.90 -2.91 -16.92
N LEU A 108 1.27 -3.54 -15.80
CA LEU A 108 1.25 -4.99 -15.68
C LEU A 108 -0.15 -5.56 -15.98
N THR A 109 -1.21 -4.98 -15.46
CA THR A 109 -2.58 -5.47 -15.72
C THR A 109 -3.03 -5.33 -17.16
N VAL A 110 -2.52 -4.34 -17.90
CA VAL A 110 -2.84 -4.15 -19.32
C VAL A 110 -2.13 -5.20 -20.19
N GLU A 111 -0.98 -5.73 -19.74
CA GLU A 111 -0.24 -6.79 -20.46
C GLU A 111 -0.83 -8.19 -20.26
N ILE A 112 -1.70 -8.39 -19.26
CA ILE A 112 -2.33 -9.69 -18.98
C ILE A 112 -3.45 -9.97 -19.98
N ASP A 113 -3.57 -11.21 -20.45
CA ASP A 113 -4.68 -11.61 -21.32
C ASP A 113 -6.00 -11.46 -20.53
N PRO A 114 -7.02 -10.77 -21.07
CA PRO A 114 -8.31 -10.62 -20.41
C PRO A 114 -9.00 -11.93 -20.00
N LYS A 115 -8.59 -13.07 -20.57
CA LYS A 115 -9.08 -14.41 -20.19
C LYS A 115 -8.46 -14.93 -18.89
N ASP A 116 -7.29 -14.44 -18.51
CA ASP A 116 -6.57 -14.82 -17.29
C ASP A 116 -6.97 -13.91 -16.11
N GLN A 117 -8.28 -13.82 -15.84
CA GLN A 117 -8.83 -13.01 -14.75
C GLN A 117 -8.28 -13.42 -13.37
N ASP A 118 -8.00 -14.69 -13.17
CA ASP A 118 -7.39 -15.24 -11.96
C ASP A 118 -5.99 -14.66 -11.68
N VAL A 119 -5.22 -14.37 -12.74
CA VAL A 119 -3.90 -13.73 -12.65
C VAL A 119 -4.05 -12.25 -12.26
N ILE A 120 -5.03 -11.55 -12.83
CA ILE A 120 -5.33 -10.15 -12.49
C ILE A 120 -5.73 -10.04 -11.02
N ASP A 121 -6.66 -10.88 -10.58
CA ASP A 121 -7.14 -10.92 -9.20
C ASP A 121 -5.99 -11.22 -8.22
N PHE A 122 -5.11 -12.16 -8.59
CA PHE A 122 -3.90 -12.44 -7.83
C PHE A 122 -3.01 -11.20 -7.69
N PHE A 123 -2.71 -10.49 -8.78
CA PHE A 123 -1.82 -9.32 -8.72
C PHE A 123 -2.40 -8.19 -7.89
N ILE A 124 -3.71 -7.96 -7.93
CA ILE A 124 -4.38 -6.97 -7.08
C ILE A 124 -4.20 -7.32 -5.60
N GLU A 125 -4.49 -8.56 -5.22
CA GLU A 125 -4.33 -9.01 -3.83
C GLU A 125 -2.87 -9.05 -3.38
N ALA A 126 -1.98 -9.48 -4.27
CA ALA A 126 -0.55 -9.50 -4.04
C ALA A 126 0.02 -8.09 -3.86
N PHE A 127 -0.46 -7.11 -4.62
CA PHE A 127 -0.10 -5.71 -4.49
C PHE A 127 -0.56 -5.14 -3.15
N LYS A 128 -1.81 -5.39 -2.74
CA LYS A 128 -2.34 -4.94 -1.43
C LYS A 128 -1.43 -5.40 -0.28
N LYS A 129 -0.98 -6.65 -0.34
CA LYS A 129 -0.05 -7.24 0.65
C LYS A 129 1.39 -6.74 0.51
N SER A 130 1.78 -6.32 -0.70
CA SER A 130 3.12 -5.85 -1.04
C SER A 130 3.26 -4.33 -1.08
N ILE A 131 2.24 -3.56 -0.71
CA ILE A 131 2.23 -2.11 -0.92
C ILE A 131 3.42 -1.43 -0.22
N ASN A 132 3.78 -1.91 0.98
CA ASN A 132 4.93 -1.48 1.77
C ASN A 132 6.25 -2.18 1.41
N SER A 133 6.22 -3.17 0.52
CA SER A 133 7.42 -3.86 0.02
C SER A 133 8.20 -2.95 -0.95
N PRO A 134 9.54 -3.04 -0.98
CA PRO A 134 10.34 -2.38 -2.02
C PRO A 134 10.00 -2.83 -3.44
N LYS A 135 9.61 -4.10 -3.61
CA LYS A 135 9.20 -4.68 -4.90
C LYS A 135 7.72 -4.40 -5.17
N LEU A 136 7.32 -4.44 -6.44
CA LEU A 136 5.91 -4.39 -6.84
C LEU A 136 5.13 -5.51 -6.15
N ILE A 137 5.60 -6.75 -6.33
CA ILE A 137 5.12 -7.95 -5.62
C ILE A 137 6.27 -8.55 -4.80
N SER A 138 5.99 -8.90 -3.54
CA SER A 138 6.96 -9.57 -2.65
C SER A 138 7.20 -11.02 -3.08
N ASP A 139 8.47 -11.47 -3.05
CA ASP A 139 8.83 -12.86 -3.36
C ASP A 139 8.09 -13.87 -2.46
N LYS A 140 7.85 -13.51 -1.19
CA LYS A 140 7.11 -14.36 -0.24
C LYS A 140 5.69 -14.67 -0.70
N ILE A 141 5.07 -13.77 -1.47
CA ILE A 141 3.73 -13.99 -2.02
C ILE A 141 3.78 -15.00 -3.15
N PHE A 142 4.81 -14.92 -4.00
CA PHE A 142 5.05 -15.92 -5.03
C PHE A 142 5.38 -17.29 -4.43
N ASP A 143 6.17 -17.34 -3.36
CA ASP A 143 6.47 -18.58 -2.64
C ASP A 143 5.17 -19.21 -2.10
N ALA A 144 4.31 -18.41 -1.47
CA ALA A 144 3.01 -18.88 -0.98
C ALA A 144 2.10 -19.36 -2.11
N LEU A 145 2.06 -18.64 -3.24
CA LEU A 145 1.27 -19.02 -4.41
C LEU A 145 1.76 -20.34 -5.03
N SER A 146 3.08 -20.55 -5.07
CA SER A 146 3.67 -21.79 -5.60
C SER A 146 3.25 -23.03 -4.81
N ALA A 147 3.01 -22.87 -3.50
CA ALA A 147 2.54 -23.94 -2.63
C ALA A 147 1.03 -24.18 -2.74
N SER A 148 0.23 -23.13 -2.95
CA SER A 148 -1.24 -23.24 -2.99
C SER A 148 -1.81 -23.56 -4.37
N SER A 149 -1.25 -22.95 -5.41
CA SER A 149 -1.77 -22.97 -6.79
C SER A 149 -0.62 -22.94 -7.81
N PRO A 150 0.03 -24.09 -8.09
CA PRO A 150 1.20 -24.16 -8.97
C PRO A 150 0.95 -23.65 -10.39
N ASP A 151 -0.21 -23.94 -10.98
CA ASP A 151 -0.54 -23.52 -12.35
C ASP A 151 -0.68 -21.99 -12.45
N LEU A 152 -1.39 -21.39 -11.50
CA LEU A 152 -1.53 -19.94 -11.39
C LEU A 152 -0.18 -19.27 -11.13
N PHE A 153 0.67 -19.89 -10.31
CA PHE A 153 2.04 -19.41 -10.08
C PHE A 153 2.85 -19.33 -11.38
N VAL A 154 2.83 -20.37 -12.22
CA VAL A 154 3.58 -20.36 -13.49
C VAL A 154 3.11 -19.22 -14.38
N LYS A 155 1.79 -19.08 -14.55
CA LYS A 155 1.21 -17.99 -15.36
C LYS A 155 1.59 -16.61 -14.82
N ALA A 156 1.28 -16.35 -13.55
CA ALA A 156 1.54 -15.07 -12.91
C ALA A 156 3.04 -14.72 -12.92
N ARG A 157 3.91 -15.69 -12.67
CA ARG A 157 5.36 -15.50 -12.72
C ARG A 157 5.84 -15.12 -14.13
N ASN A 158 5.31 -15.74 -15.17
CA ASN A 158 5.68 -15.42 -16.55
C ASN A 158 5.27 -13.99 -16.92
N TYR A 159 4.04 -13.57 -16.61
CA TYR A 159 3.61 -12.18 -16.80
C TYR A 159 4.50 -11.19 -16.04
N TYR A 160 4.79 -11.49 -14.77
CA TYR A 160 5.63 -10.62 -13.95
C TYR A 160 7.07 -10.51 -14.46
N LEU A 161 7.67 -11.62 -14.90
CA LEU A 161 9.02 -11.62 -15.46
C LEU A 161 9.09 -10.87 -16.79
N ASN A 162 8.08 -11.03 -17.66
CA ASN A 162 8.00 -10.29 -18.91
C ASN A 162 7.91 -8.78 -18.64
N PHE A 163 7.05 -8.38 -17.71
CA PHE A 163 6.93 -6.98 -17.27
C PHE A 163 8.24 -6.40 -16.73
N LEU A 164 9.02 -7.18 -15.96
CA LEU A 164 10.31 -6.73 -15.43
C LEU A 164 11.42 -6.63 -16.48
N ASN A 165 11.28 -7.33 -17.61
CA ASN A 165 12.25 -7.37 -18.70
C ASN A 165 11.93 -6.40 -19.85
N ASN A 166 10.74 -5.79 -19.83
CA ASN A 166 10.30 -4.73 -20.76
C ASN A 166 10.75 -3.35 -20.27
#